data_AF-C5FQH6-F1
#
_entry.id   AF-C5FQH6-F1
#
_cell.length_a   1.000
_cell.length_b   1.000
_cell.length_c   1.000
_cell.angle_alpha   90.00
_cell.angle_beta   90.00
_cell.angle_gamma   90.00
#
_symmetry.space_group_name_H-M   'P 1'
#
loop_
_entity.id
_entity.type
_entity.pdbx_description
1 polymer ?
#
loop_
_entity_poly.entity_id
_entity_poly.type
_entity_poly.pdbx_seq_one_letter_code
_entity_poly.pdbx_strand_id
1 'polypeptide(L)'
;MELVTIPFSKVHAAMQEAKDAWRETDEFNTRGHSHEDINALIPETLDLKHVKPSLFPTLYQHWAPLIMSTQGVQEWHIFELPRYLAFEMTEAFKIWCTRMSVGDAAISDLTDEFPKQSTAGVETDRVFRSGQQWFLRLDSCSTKDGANGTDPITSLRDLVVQLCTSMRGRRAILDTLQACQEKPQLFLVPYNKLMDPSREFRVFCPPPKGDIAAISQYRWTSPLVVCSLENATKVAEQVYRDSLEIHGRIIRTASQLPDELVLETMKREGFTFDVMSMSEEQTQLVEINPFGAMSGCGSCLFHWLKDASTLYGLSGKVQVKMALSDSILEK
;
A
#
# COMPACT_ATOMS: atom_id res chain seq x y z
N MET A 1 19.71 -3.21 -14.81
CA MET A 1 18.31 -2.77 -14.94
C MET A 1 18.00 -2.54 -16.41
N GLU A 2 16.76 -2.77 -16.83
CA GLU A 2 16.26 -2.52 -18.19
C GLU A 2 14.98 -1.69 -18.10
N LEU A 3 14.95 -0.53 -18.76
CA LEU A 3 13.71 0.26 -18.94
C LEU A 3 12.86 -0.37 -20.05
N VAL A 4 11.61 -0.67 -19.72
CA VAL A 4 10.60 -1.16 -20.67
C VAL A 4 9.47 -0.13 -20.75
N THR A 5 9.36 0.55 -21.88
CA THR A 5 8.30 1.53 -22.11
C THR A 5 7.12 0.92 -22.85
N ILE A 6 5.91 1.25 -22.40
CA ILE A 6 4.66 0.81 -23.01
C ILE A 6 3.93 2.05 -23.55
N PRO A 7 3.51 2.08 -24.83
CA PRO A 7 2.66 3.14 -25.34
C PRO A 7 1.36 3.21 -24.53
N PHE A 8 1.00 4.38 -24.03
CA PHE A 8 -0.21 4.52 -23.21
C PHE A 8 -1.48 4.19 -24.01
N SER A 9 -1.48 4.42 -25.32
CA SER A 9 -2.55 3.95 -26.22
C SER A 9 -2.85 2.45 -26.08
N LYS A 10 -1.82 1.60 -25.89
CA LYS A 10 -1.97 0.15 -25.68
C LYS A 10 -2.65 -0.14 -24.34
N VAL A 11 -2.25 0.55 -23.28
CA VAL A 11 -2.86 0.41 -21.96
C VAL A 11 -4.32 0.85 -22.00
N HIS A 12 -4.59 1.99 -22.62
CA HIS A 12 -5.92 2.54 -22.79
C HIS A 12 -6.83 1.61 -23.59
N ALA A 13 -6.34 1.04 -24.69
CA ALA A 13 -7.08 0.06 -25.49
C ALA A 13 -7.47 -1.18 -24.67
N ALA A 14 -6.53 -1.73 -23.89
CA ALA A 14 -6.80 -2.89 -23.02
C ALA A 14 -7.82 -2.58 -21.92
N MET A 15 -7.79 -1.37 -21.36
CA MET A 15 -8.80 -0.91 -20.40
C MET A 15 -10.18 -0.75 -21.05
N GLN A 16 -10.23 -0.18 -22.25
CA GLN A 16 -11.47 0.06 -22.97
C GLN A 16 -12.12 -1.27 -23.41
N GLU A 17 -11.34 -2.22 -23.92
CA GLU A 17 -11.81 -3.57 -24.27
C GLU A 17 -12.41 -4.28 -23.04
N ALA A 18 -11.71 -4.24 -21.90
CA ALA A 18 -12.19 -4.86 -20.67
C ALA A 18 -13.51 -4.23 -20.18
N LYS A 19 -13.59 -2.89 -20.26
CA LYS A 19 -14.81 -2.13 -19.93
C LYS A 19 -15.97 -2.51 -20.83
N ASP A 20 -15.75 -2.59 -22.14
CA ASP A 20 -16.79 -2.95 -23.12
C ASP A 20 -17.28 -4.39 -22.93
N ALA A 21 -16.39 -5.27 -22.45
CA ALA A 21 -16.70 -6.65 -22.10
C ALA A 21 -17.21 -6.83 -20.64
N TRP A 22 -17.41 -5.76 -19.88
CA TRP A 22 -17.84 -5.80 -18.47
C TRP A 22 -16.98 -6.70 -17.57
N ARG A 23 -15.65 -6.70 -17.78
CA ARG A 23 -14.68 -7.50 -17.02
C ARG A 23 -13.46 -6.68 -16.60
N GLU A 24 -12.66 -7.21 -15.68
CA GLU A 24 -11.31 -6.68 -15.44
C GLU A 24 -10.41 -6.98 -16.65
N THR A 25 -9.39 -6.15 -16.86
CA THR A 25 -8.41 -6.40 -17.95
C THR A 25 -7.54 -7.62 -17.63
N ASP A 26 -7.23 -8.39 -18.66
CA ASP A 26 -6.33 -9.56 -18.61
C ASP A 26 -4.99 -9.28 -19.32
N GLU A 27 -4.67 -7.99 -19.52
CA GLU A 27 -3.39 -7.57 -20.11
C GLU A 27 -2.47 -6.93 -19.07
N PHE A 28 -3.04 -6.20 -18.11
CA PHE A 28 -2.29 -5.45 -17.10
C PHE A 28 -2.93 -5.61 -15.74
N ASN A 29 -2.13 -5.48 -14.68
CA ASN A 29 -2.57 -5.39 -13.29
C ASN A 29 -3.47 -6.54 -12.83
N THR A 30 -3.24 -7.72 -13.38
CA THR A 30 -3.91 -8.95 -12.97
C THR A 30 -3.59 -9.30 -11.51
N ARG A 31 -4.41 -10.16 -10.89
CA ARG A 31 -4.29 -10.60 -9.49
C ARG A 31 -5.17 -11.82 -9.23
N GLY A 32 -4.95 -12.53 -8.12
CA GLY A 32 -5.83 -13.61 -7.67
C GLY A 32 -5.88 -14.83 -8.58
N HIS A 33 -4.77 -15.14 -9.26
CA HIS A 33 -4.63 -16.35 -10.09
C HIS A 33 -4.59 -17.62 -9.24
N SER A 34 -4.90 -18.77 -9.84
CA SER A 34 -4.87 -20.05 -9.13
C SER A 34 -3.44 -20.54 -8.87
N HIS A 35 -3.31 -21.52 -7.97
CA HIS A 35 -2.03 -22.22 -7.75
C HIS A 35 -1.59 -22.95 -9.02
N GLU A 36 -2.53 -23.61 -9.69
CA GLU A 36 -2.31 -24.39 -10.89
C GLU A 36 -1.75 -23.53 -12.03
N ASP A 37 -2.31 -22.33 -12.24
CA ASP A 37 -1.89 -21.41 -13.30
C ASP A 37 -0.43 -20.99 -13.13
N ILE A 38 -0.04 -20.58 -11.91
CA ILE A 38 1.32 -20.11 -11.66
C ILE A 38 2.32 -21.26 -11.58
N ASN A 39 1.94 -22.40 -11.00
CA ASN A 39 2.81 -23.57 -10.89
C ASN A 39 3.11 -24.20 -12.26
N ALA A 40 2.20 -24.08 -13.24
CA ALA A 40 2.45 -24.52 -14.61
C ALA A 40 3.58 -23.72 -15.30
N LEU A 41 3.77 -22.45 -14.91
CA LEU A 41 4.76 -21.55 -15.52
C LEU A 41 6.04 -21.45 -14.70
N ILE A 42 5.91 -21.45 -13.37
CA ILE A 42 7.00 -21.39 -12.40
C ILE A 42 6.83 -22.60 -11.49
N PRO A 43 7.36 -23.78 -11.84
CA PRO A 43 7.21 -24.97 -11.02
C PRO A 43 7.79 -24.77 -9.62
N GLU A 44 7.06 -25.20 -8.60
CA GLU A 44 7.58 -25.23 -7.24
C GLU A 44 8.87 -26.02 -7.14
N THR A 45 9.73 -25.58 -6.21
CA THR A 45 10.96 -26.30 -5.85
C THR A 45 10.97 -26.58 -4.34
N LEU A 46 12.11 -27.01 -3.81
CA LEU A 46 12.30 -27.11 -2.37
C LEU A 46 12.28 -25.71 -1.72
N ASP A 47 12.84 -24.71 -2.40
CA ASP A 47 13.02 -23.36 -1.88
C ASP A 47 11.91 -22.39 -2.34
N LEU A 48 11.07 -22.78 -3.30
CA LEU A 48 9.98 -21.96 -3.83
C LEU A 48 8.65 -22.68 -3.71
N LYS A 49 7.72 -22.09 -2.95
CA LYS A 49 6.35 -22.56 -2.78
C LYS A 49 5.35 -21.48 -3.15
N HIS A 50 4.31 -21.86 -3.89
CA HIS A 50 3.21 -20.95 -4.20
C HIS A 50 2.21 -21.02 -3.05
N VAL A 51 2.23 -20.00 -2.21
CA VAL A 51 1.31 -19.87 -1.09
C VAL A 51 0.50 -18.60 -1.23
N LYS A 52 -0.71 -18.61 -0.69
CA LYS A 52 -1.43 -17.35 -0.47
C LYS A 52 -0.69 -16.60 0.64
N PRO A 53 -0.09 -15.44 0.36
CA PRO A 53 0.78 -14.78 1.32
C PRO A 53 -0.03 -14.26 2.52
N SER A 54 0.61 -14.25 3.67
CA SER A 54 0.10 -13.65 4.89
C SER A 54 0.13 -12.13 4.80
N LEU A 55 -0.85 -11.47 5.42
CA LEU A 55 -0.82 -10.02 5.63
C LEU A 55 0.10 -9.63 6.79
N PHE A 56 0.43 -10.59 7.66
CA PHE A 56 1.21 -10.38 8.87
C PHE A 56 2.52 -9.60 8.67
N PRO A 57 3.44 -10.00 7.76
CA PRO A 57 4.69 -9.26 7.56
C PRO A 57 4.46 -7.87 6.95
N THR A 58 3.25 -7.55 6.50
CA THR A 58 2.91 -6.28 5.83
C THR A 58 2.13 -5.32 6.70
N LEU A 59 1.84 -5.68 7.96
CA LEU A 59 1.13 -4.81 8.90
C LEU A 59 1.91 -3.51 9.12
N TYR A 60 1.19 -2.38 9.07
CA TYR A 60 1.80 -1.05 9.10
C TYR A 60 2.65 -0.80 10.35
N GLN A 61 2.28 -1.34 11.51
CA GLN A 61 3.02 -1.21 12.77
C GLN A 61 4.50 -1.61 12.65
N HIS A 62 4.81 -2.61 11.82
CA HIS A 62 6.19 -3.06 11.59
C HIS A 62 7.02 -2.03 10.83
N TRP A 63 6.36 -1.21 10.01
CA TRP A 63 7.00 -0.39 9.00
C TRP A 63 6.84 1.11 9.23
N ALA A 64 5.91 1.52 10.09
CA ALA A 64 5.63 2.93 10.36
C ALA A 64 6.92 3.73 10.70
N PRO A 65 7.81 3.28 11.59
CA PRO A 65 9.06 4.00 11.85
C PRO A 65 9.95 4.16 10.61
N LEU A 66 10.10 3.10 9.81
CA LEU A 66 10.90 3.15 8.59
C LEU A 66 10.27 4.09 7.55
N ILE A 67 8.97 3.97 7.31
CA ILE A 67 8.21 4.81 6.38
C ILE A 67 8.38 6.29 6.77
N MET A 68 8.09 6.64 8.04
CA MET A 68 8.25 8.01 8.54
C MET A 68 9.68 8.53 8.38
N SER A 69 10.69 7.70 8.67
CA SER A 69 12.09 8.09 8.50
C SER A 69 12.46 8.38 7.03
N THR A 70 11.92 7.62 6.07
CA THR A 70 12.17 7.88 4.63
C THR A 70 11.48 9.16 4.16
N GLN A 71 10.40 9.55 4.83
CA GLN A 71 9.61 10.74 4.50
C GLN A 71 10.08 12.00 5.25
N GLY A 72 11.10 11.89 6.10
CA GLY A 72 11.58 13.00 6.94
C GLY A 72 10.55 13.43 8.01
N VAL A 73 9.59 12.56 8.33
CA VAL A 73 8.56 12.84 9.33
C VAL A 73 9.13 12.61 10.73
N GLN A 74 9.04 13.65 11.56
CA GLN A 74 9.50 13.60 12.96
C GLN A 74 8.37 13.30 13.95
N GLU A 75 7.13 13.65 13.61
CA GLU A 75 5.97 13.52 14.49
C GLU A 75 4.84 12.74 13.80
N TRP A 76 4.37 11.71 14.49
CA TRP A 76 3.20 10.90 14.15
C TRP A 76 2.68 10.25 15.42
N HIS A 77 1.42 9.83 15.44
CA HIS A 77 0.74 9.36 16.64
C HIS A 77 0.10 8.00 16.43
N ILE A 78 0.16 7.15 17.46
CA ILE A 78 -0.57 5.89 17.53
C ILE A 78 -1.59 5.98 18.65
N PHE A 79 -2.83 5.57 18.38
CA PHE A 79 -3.86 5.38 19.39
C PHE A 79 -4.28 3.92 19.43
N GLU A 80 -4.34 3.33 20.62
CA GLU A 80 -4.98 2.04 20.81
C GLU A 80 -6.45 2.25 21.13
N LEU A 81 -7.33 1.73 20.28
CA LEU A 81 -8.76 1.77 20.56
C LEU A 81 -9.13 0.71 21.61
N PRO A 82 -9.80 1.09 22.70
CA PRO A 82 -10.45 0.12 23.57
C PRO A 82 -11.40 -0.75 22.77
N ARG A 83 -11.42 -2.06 23.05
CA ARG A 83 -12.21 -3.03 22.26
C ARG A 83 -13.69 -2.69 22.21
N TYR A 84 -14.26 -2.17 23.31
CA TYR A 84 -15.66 -1.74 23.36
C TYR A 84 -15.90 -0.58 22.38
N LEU A 85 -15.06 0.45 22.42
CA LEU A 85 -15.17 1.63 21.56
C LEU A 85 -15.00 1.25 20.09
N ALA A 86 -14.02 0.40 19.79
CA ALA A 86 -13.80 -0.12 18.44
C ALA A 86 -15.04 -0.87 17.92
N PHE A 87 -15.67 -1.69 18.77
CA PHE A 87 -16.91 -2.38 18.42
C PHE A 87 -18.05 -1.40 18.16
N GLU A 88 -18.28 -0.42 19.03
CA GLU A 88 -19.32 0.61 18.84
C GLU A 88 -19.14 1.39 17.54
N MET A 89 -17.89 1.75 17.18
CA MET A 89 -17.59 2.39 15.88
C MET A 89 -17.97 1.48 14.69
N THR A 90 -17.80 0.17 14.81
CA THR A 90 -18.19 -0.78 13.75
C THR A 90 -19.70 -0.97 13.63
N GLU A 91 -20.44 -0.77 14.73
CA GLU A 91 -21.91 -0.77 14.74
C GLU A 91 -22.45 0.54 14.16
N ALA A 92 -21.80 1.68 14.44
CA ALA A 92 -22.14 2.97 13.84
C ALA A 92 -22.09 2.94 12.31
N PHE A 93 -21.16 2.18 11.72
CA PHE A 93 -21.12 1.97 10.26
C PHE A 93 -22.38 1.29 9.70
N LYS A 94 -23.00 0.36 10.44
CA LYS A 94 -24.26 -0.26 9.98
C LYS A 94 -25.39 0.78 9.92
N ILE A 95 -25.41 1.70 10.88
CA ILE A 95 -26.35 2.83 10.91
C ILE A 95 -26.08 3.74 9.71
N TRP A 96 -24.81 4.08 9.45
CA TRP A 96 -24.41 4.85 8.28
C TRP A 96 -24.89 4.23 6.98
N CYS A 97 -24.66 2.93 6.74
CA CYS A 97 -25.13 2.26 5.53
C CYS A 97 -26.66 2.33 5.34
N THR A 98 -27.41 2.37 6.44
CA THR A 98 -28.88 2.36 6.40
C THR A 98 -29.45 3.77 6.25
N ARG A 99 -28.82 4.77 6.87
CA ARG A 99 -29.37 6.13 7.00
C ARG A 99 -28.57 7.19 6.25
N MET A 100 -27.41 6.83 5.68
CA MET A 100 -26.40 7.75 5.15
C MET A 100 -26.04 8.88 6.13
N SER A 101 -26.16 8.58 7.43
CA SER A 101 -25.88 9.50 8.53
C SER A 101 -25.68 8.73 9.82
N VAL A 102 -24.79 9.25 10.68
CA VAL A 102 -24.66 8.85 12.09
C VAL A 102 -25.11 10.05 12.91
N GLY A 103 -25.97 9.85 13.90
CA GLY A 103 -26.53 10.95 14.69
C GLY A 103 -25.43 11.71 15.45
N ASP A 104 -25.56 13.04 15.53
CA ASP A 104 -24.55 13.90 16.15
C ASP A 104 -24.26 13.55 17.61
N ALA A 105 -25.31 13.19 18.37
CA ALA A 105 -25.18 12.73 19.74
C ALA A 105 -24.28 11.47 19.83
N ALA A 106 -24.51 10.48 18.96
CA ALA A 106 -23.70 9.26 18.93
C ALA A 106 -22.23 9.55 18.58
N ILE A 107 -21.96 10.45 17.63
CA ILE A 107 -20.58 10.86 17.33
C ILE A 107 -19.96 11.61 18.52
N SER A 108 -20.71 12.44 19.23
CA SER A 108 -20.25 13.12 20.44
C SER A 108 -19.87 12.11 21.52
N ASP A 109 -20.73 11.14 21.79
CA ASP A 109 -20.48 10.09 22.80
C ASP A 109 -19.22 9.29 22.46
N LEU A 110 -19.06 8.88 21.20
CA LEU A 110 -17.85 8.18 20.72
C LEU A 110 -16.59 9.05 20.79
N THR A 111 -16.73 10.36 20.61
CA THR A 111 -15.63 11.33 20.74
C THR A 111 -15.21 11.48 22.20
N ASP A 112 -16.17 11.54 23.12
CA ASP A 112 -15.94 11.67 24.55
C ASP A 112 -15.27 10.43 25.14
N GLU A 113 -15.58 9.24 24.62
CA GLU A 113 -14.97 7.96 24.99
C GLU A 113 -13.62 7.70 24.31
N PHE A 114 -13.22 8.52 23.33
CA PHE A 114 -11.95 8.32 22.63
C PHE A 114 -10.74 8.46 23.58
N PRO A 115 -9.67 7.65 23.41
CA PRO A 115 -8.46 7.75 24.22
C PRO A 115 -7.96 9.18 24.36
N LYS A 116 -7.63 9.60 25.60
CA LYS A 116 -7.19 10.97 25.91
C LYS A 116 -5.71 11.24 25.64
N GLN A 117 -4.96 10.20 25.31
CA GLN A 117 -3.55 10.30 24.95
C GLN A 117 -3.15 9.22 23.93
N SER A 118 -2.14 9.51 23.12
CA SER A 118 -1.48 8.54 22.25
C SER A 118 -0.65 7.54 23.06
N THR A 119 -0.16 6.47 22.43
CA THR A 119 0.73 5.50 23.06
C THR A 119 2.06 6.11 23.52
N ALA A 120 2.47 7.23 22.92
CA ALA A 120 3.63 8.02 23.33
C ALA A 120 3.33 9.02 24.47
N GLY A 121 2.10 9.04 25.00
CA GLY A 121 1.70 9.94 26.08
C GLY A 121 1.37 11.37 25.65
N VAL A 122 1.13 11.61 24.36
CA VAL A 122 0.73 12.93 23.86
C VAL A 122 -0.79 13.07 23.99
N GLU A 123 -1.25 14.12 24.67
CA GLU A 123 -2.69 14.39 24.83
C GLU A 123 -3.41 14.53 23.48
N THR A 124 -4.56 13.88 23.33
CA THR A 124 -5.35 13.87 22.09
C THR A 124 -5.72 15.28 21.64
N ASP A 125 -6.12 16.14 22.58
CA ASP A 125 -6.42 17.53 22.31
C ASP A 125 -5.21 18.28 21.71
N ARG A 126 -4.00 17.99 22.18
CA ARG A 126 -2.78 18.60 21.68
C ARG A 126 -2.47 18.18 20.25
N VAL A 127 -2.74 16.92 19.89
CA VAL A 127 -2.56 16.40 18.53
C VAL A 127 -3.35 17.22 17.50
N PHE A 128 -4.60 17.56 17.82
CA PHE A 128 -5.49 18.30 16.90
C PHE A 128 -5.42 19.83 17.04
N ARG A 129 -4.95 20.37 18.17
CA ARG A 129 -4.79 21.84 18.36
C ARG A 129 -3.58 22.43 17.63
N SER A 130 -2.63 21.61 17.19
CA SER A 130 -1.42 22.05 16.47
C SER A 130 -1.70 22.71 15.12
N GLY A 131 -2.91 22.53 14.55
CA GLY A 131 -3.23 22.90 13.18
C GLY A 131 -2.65 21.94 12.13
N GLN A 132 -1.97 20.88 12.59
CA GLN A 132 -1.46 19.81 11.73
C GLN A 132 -2.61 19.05 11.09
N GLN A 133 -2.46 18.74 9.81
CA GLN A 133 -3.38 17.91 9.04
C GLN A 133 -2.89 16.46 9.09
N TRP A 134 -3.80 15.50 9.28
CA TRP A 134 -3.46 14.10 9.51
C TRP A 134 -4.06 13.17 8.45
N PHE A 135 -3.31 12.14 8.08
CA PHE A 135 -3.79 10.99 7.33
C PHE A 135 -4.04 9.84 8.30
N LEU A 136 -5.27 9.30 8.28
CA LEU A 136 -5.70 8.21 9.14
C LEU A 136 -5.55 6.86 8.45
N ARG A 137 -4.93 5.91 9.14
CA ARG A 137 -4.91 4.50 8.74
C ARG A 137 -4.92 3.56 9.95
N LEU A 138 -5.29 2.31 9.67
CA LEU A 138 -5.04 1.15 10.52
C LEU A 138 -3.87 0.34 9.93
N ASP A 139 -3.54 -0.77 10.57
CA ASP A 139 -2.47 -1.66 10.11
C ASP A 139 -2.64 -2.16 8.68
N SER A 140 -3.84 -2.63 8.34
CA SER A 140 -4.11 -3.29 7.05
C SER A 140 -4.72 -2.36 6.00
N CYS A 141 -5.11 -1.13 6.37
CA CYS A 141 -5.72 -0.21 5.41
C CYS A 141 -5.75 1.25 5.86
N SER A 142 -5.76 2.15 4.87
CA SER A 142 -6.27 3.51 5.05
C SER A 142 -7.80 3.55 5.02
N THR A 143 -8.38 4.54 5.70
CA THR A 143 -9.84 4.68 5.85
C THR A 143 -10.47 5.58 4.79
N LYS A 144 -9.78 5.82 3.66
CA LYS A 144 -10.15 6.84 2.65
C LYS A 144 -11.50 6.64 1.93
N ASP A 145 -12.16 5.51 2.16
CA ASP A 145 -13.50 5.19 1.68
C ASP A 145 -14.62 5.67 2.64
N GLY A 146 -14.26 6.27 3.78
CA GLY A 146 -15.19 6.95 4.68
C GLY A 146 -15.66 8.31 4.17
N ALA A 147 -16.52 8.98 4.94
CA ALA A 147 -17.24 10.19 4.54
C ALA A 147 -16.33 11.38 4.17
N ASN A 148 -15.16 11.54 4.79
CA ASN A 148 -14.21 12.60 4.44
C ASN A 148 -13.34 12.23 3.23
N GLY A 149 -13.52 11.04 2.63
CA GLY A 149 -12.78 10.61 1.45
C GLY A 149 -11.26 10.66 1.66
N THR A 150 -10.57 11.40 0.80
CA THR A 150 -9.12 11.64 0.87
C THR A 150 -8.74 12.92 1.59
N ASP A 151 -9.70 13.69 2.10
CA ASP A 151 -9.42 14.93 2.81
C ASP A 151 -8.71 14.65 4.14
N PRO A 152 -7.82 15.56 4.58
CA PRO A 152 -7.11 15.39 5.84
C PRO A 152 -8.06 15.41 7.05
N ILE A 153 -7.71 14.61 8.05
CA ILE A 153 -8.31 14.66 9.38
C ILE A 153 -7.73 15.88 10.11
N THR A 154 -8.61 16.78 10.57
CA THR A 154 -8.20 18.02 11.27
C THR A 154 -8.72 18.11 12.69
N SER A 155 -9.70 17.29 13.05
CA SER A 155 -10.27 17.21 14.39
C SER A 155 -10.48 15.78 14.85
N LEU A 156 -10.63 15.60 16.16
CA LEU A 156 -11.01 14.29 16.72
C LEU A 156 -12.38 13.84 16.19
N ARG A 157 -13.30 14.77 15.98
CA ARG A 157 -14.61 14.47 15.39
C ARG A 157 -14.45 13.93 13.96
N ASP A 158 -13.59 14.55 13.15
CA ASP A 158 -13.32 14.08 11.78
C ASP A 158 -12.81 12.64 11.79
N LEU A 159 -11.90 12.33 12.73
CA LEU A 159 -11.34 11.00 12.93
C LEU A 159 -12.45 9.98 13.23
N VAL A 160 -13.30 10.27 14.23
CA VAL A 160 -14.39 9.39 14.65
C VAL A 160 -15.39 9.18 13.52
N VAL A 161 -15.78 10.24 12.82
CA VAL A 161 -16.65 10.16 11.64
C VAL A 161 -16.03 9.28 10.55
N GLN A 162 -14.73 9.45 10.27
CA GLN A 162 -14.05 8.64 9.26
C GLN A 162 -14.06 7.15 9.61
N LEU A 163 -13.81 6.79 10.87
CA LEU A 163 -13.87 5.41 11.35
C LEU A 163 -15.28 4.82 11.27
N CYS A 164 -16.29 5.60 11.66
CA CYS A 164 -17.69 5.16 11.65
C CYS A 164 -18.27 5.01 10.23
N THR A 165 -17.62 5.55 9.20
CA THR A 165 -18.14 5.58 7.83
C THR A 165 -17.29 4.82 6.82
N SER A 166 -16.10 4.34 7.21
CA SER A 166 -15.20 3.56 6.35
C SER A 166 -15.51 2.06 6.42
N MET A 167 -15.79 1.45 5.27
CA MET A 167 -16.00 0.00 5.15
C MET A 167 -14.70 -0.77 5.37
N ARG A 168 -13.60 -0.29 4.77
CA ARG A 168 -12.26 -0.86 4.96
C ARG A 168 -11.83 -0.78 6.42
N GLY A 169 -12.02 0.38 7.04
CA GLY A 169 -11.72 0.60 8.46
C GLY A 169 -12.52 -0.33 9.36
N ARG A 170 -13.83 -0.45 9.14
CA ARG A 170 -14.67 -1.42 9.84
C ARG A 170 -14.14 -2.84 9.71
N ARG A 171 -13.78 -3.27 8.49
CA ARG A 171 -13.29 -4.65 8.27
C ARG A 171 -12.00 -4.89 9.04
N ALA A 172 -11.05 -3.97 8.96
CA ALA A 172 -9.78 -4.05 9.68
C ALA A 172 -9.99 -4.14 11.20
N ILE A 173 -10.87 -3.29 11.76
CA ILE A 173 -11.20 -3.33 13.19
C ILE A 173 -11.79 -4.70 13.59
N LEU A 174 -12.75 -5.21 12.82
CA LEU A 174 -13.38 -6.49 13.13
C LEU A 174 -12.39 -7.67 13.05
N ASP A 175 -11.49 -7.65 12.07
CA ASP A 175 -10.44 -8.66 11.94
C ASP A 175 -9.53 -8.67 13.19
N THR A 176 -9.12 -7.51 13.69
CA THR A 176 -8.36 -7.41 14.96
C THR A 176 -9.18 -7.84 16.18
N LEU A 177 -10.47 -7.46 16.24
CA LEU A 177 -11.32 -7.85 17.37
C LEU A 177 -11.53 -9.37 17.44
N GLN A 178 -11.58 -10.06 16.29
CA GLN A 178 -11.71 -11.51 16.19
C GLN A 178 -10.46 -12.27 16.62
N ALA A 179 -9.26 -11.67 16.48
CA ALA A 179 -7.99 -12.32 16.81
C ALA A 179 -7.76 -12.59 18.32
N CYS A 180 -8.68 -12.15 19.21
CA CYS A 180 -8.62 -12.25 20.67
C CYS A 180 -7.39 -11.55 21.31
N GLN A 181 -7.62 -10.76 22.37
CA GLN A 181 -6.61 -9.99 23.14
C GLN A 181 -6.04 -8.71 22.51
N GLU A 182 -6.00 -8.58 21.18
CA GLU A 182 -5.47 -7.35 20.56
C GLU A 182 -6.46 -6.18 20.57
N LYS A 183 -5.90 -4.95 20.61
CA LYS A 183 -6.63 -3.70 20.42
C LYS A 183 -6.30 -3.14 19.03
N PRO A 184 -7.29 -2.65 18.26
CA PRO A 184 -7.00 -1.98 17.00
C PRO A 184 -6.10 -0.76 17.22
N GLN A 185 -5.04 -0.67 16.42
CA GLN A 185 -4.16 0.50 16.39
C GLN A 185 -4.59 1.46 15.28
N LEU A 186 -4.65 2.74 15.63
CA LEU A 186 -4.86 3.84 14.70
C LEU A 186 -3.58 4.63 14.56
N PHE A 187 -3.21 4.92 13.33
CA PHE A 187 -2.04 5.71 13.00
C PHE A 187 -2.51 7.04 12.42
N LEU A 188 -2.07 8.13 13.06
CA LEU A 188 -2.15 9.47 12.51
C LEU A 188 -0.76 9.89 12.06
N VAL A 189 -0.57 9.90 10.75
CA VAL A 189 0.66 10.39 10.12
C VAL A 189 0.40 11.74 9.45
N PRO A 190 1.40 12.63 9.36
CA PRO A 190 1.19 13.94 8.74
C PRO A 190 0.63 13.80 7.32
N TYR A 191 -0.44 14.54 7.04
CA TYR A 191 -1.02 14.58 5.71
C TYR A 191 -0.06 15.27 4.73
N ASN A 192 0.43 14.52 3.77
CA ASN A 192 1.35 15.03 2.76
C ASN A 192 0.59 15.36 1.46
N LYS A 193 0.36 16.66 1.21
CA LYS A 193 -0.28 17.16 -0.02
C LYS A 193 0.51 16.85 -1.30
N LEU A 194 1.80 16.51 -1.15
CA LEU A 194 2.66 16.14 -2.27
C LEU A 194 2.60 14.65 -2.58
N MET A 195 1.88 13.83 -1.78
CA MET A 195 1.62 12.43 -2.15
C MET A 195 0.78 12.39 -3.42
N ASP A 196 1.40 11.93 -4.50
CA ASP A 196 0.78 11.79 -5.81
C ASP A 196 1.05 10.38 -6.35
N PRO A 197 0.00 9.52 -6.41
CA PRO A 197 0.12 8.17 -6.95
C PRO A 197 0.63 8.10 -8.39
N SER A 198 0.60 9.20 -9.15
CA SER A 198 1.18 9.26 -10.50
C SER A 198 2.72 9.08 -10.50
N ARG A 199 3.37 9.31 -9.36
CA ARG A 199 4.82 9.20 -9.17
C ARG A 199 5.22 7.97 -8.34
N GLU A 200 4.26 7.11 -8.03
CA GLU A 200 4.48 5.87 -7.29
C GLU A 200 4.91 4.73 -8.19
N PHE A 201 5.76 3.87 -7.66
CA PHE A 201 6.26 2.66 -8.27
C PHE A 201 6.12 1.49 -7.30
N ARG A 202 5.73 0.33 -7.82
CA ARG A 202 5.71 -0.93 -7.09
C ARG A 202 6.95 -1.73 -7.41
N VAL A 203 7.63 -2.18 -6.36
CA VAL A 203 8.84 -3.00 -6.43
C VAL A 203 8.49 -4.42 -6.01
N PHE A 204 8.89 -5.41 -6.81
CA PHE A 204 8.57 -6.83 -6.61
C PHE A 204 9.78 -7.60 -6.10
N CYS A 205 9.64 -8.25 -4.93
CA CYS A 205 10.68 -9.02 -4.27
C CYS A 205 10.22 -10.48 -4.06
N PRO A 206 10.35 -11.35 -5.08
CA PRO A 206 9.90 -12.73 -5.02
C PRO A 206 10.68 -13.58 -4.01
N PRO A 207 10.05 -14.63 -3.44
CA PRO A 207 10.77 -15.66 -2.71
C PRO A 207 11.62 -16.53 -3.67
N PRO A 208 12.59 -17.29 -3.16
CA PRO A 208 13.07 -17.30 -1.77
C PRO A 208 14.08 -16.20 -1.45
N LYS A 209 14.67 -15.59 -2.49
CA LYS A 209 15.79 -14.64 -2.30
C LYS A 209 15.32 -13.32 -1.70
N GLY A 210 14.10 -12.90 -2.02
CA GLY A 210 13.59 -11.59 -1.65
C GLY A 210 14.33 -10.44 -2.32
N ASP A 211 15.14 -10.70 -3.35
CA ASP A 211 15.82 -9.67 -4.14
C ASP A 211 14.82 -8.96 -5.06
N ILE A 212 15.09 -7.71 -5.42
CA ILE A 212 14.27 -6.98 -6.39
C ILE A 212 14.35 -7.68 -7.75
N ALA A 213 13.19 -8.10 -8.26
CA ALA A 213 13.06 -8.75 -9.57
C ALA A 213 12.47 -7.83 -10.64
N ALA A 214 11.56 -6.93 -10.24
CA ALA A 214 10.89 -6.02 -11.17
C ALA A 214 10.42 -4.75 -10.46
N ILE A 215 10.20 -3.70 -11.24
CA ILE A 215 9.61 -2.43 -10.80
C ILE A 215 8.56 -1.99 -11.83
N SER A 216 7.40 -1.56 -11.39
CA SER A 216 6.35 -1.02 -12.27
C SER A 216 5.90 0.35 -11.79
N GLN A 217 5.62 1.27 -12.71
CA GLN A 217 4.74 2.41 -12.42
C GLN A 217 3.45 1.89 -11.76
N TYR A 218 3.10 2.44 -10.60
CA TYR A 218 1.97 1.96 -9.80
C TYR A 218 0.64 2.37 -10.40
N ARG A 219 0.45 3.67 -10.69
CA ARG A 219 -0.72 4.22 -11.38
C ARG A 219 -0.65 3.94 -12.87
N TRP A 220 -0.81 2.66 -13.23
CA TRP A 220 -0.71 2.15 -14.59
C TRP A 220 -1.83 2.66 -15.53
N THR A 221 -2.96 3.11 -14.98
CA THR A 221 -4.11 3.65 -15.74
C THR A 221 -3.92 5.08 -16.26
N SER A 222 -2.70 5.62 -16.15
CA SER A 222 -2.34 6.95 -16.63
C SER A 222 -0.89 6.93 -17.14
N PRO A 223 -0.52 7.74 -18.13
CA PRO A 223 0.88 7.81 -18.54
C PRO A 223 1.72 8.48 -17.45
N LEU A 224 2.97 8.05 -17.31
CA LEU A 224 3.96 8.76 -16.53
C LEU A 224 4.26 10.11 -17.18
N VAL A 225 4.23 11.18 -16.38
CA VAL A 225 4.47 12.54 -16.86
C VAL A 225 5.98 12.80 -16.92
N VAL A 226 6.53 12.73 -18.13
CA VAL A 226 7.94 13.04 -18.43
C VAL A 226 8.04 13.80 -19.76
N CYS A 227 9.12 14.54 -19.98
CA CYS A 227 9.27 15.39 -21.18
C CYS A 227 9.97 14.66 -22.35
N SER A 228 10.67 13.57 -22.09
CA SER A 228 11.43 12.80 -23.10
C SER A 228 11.72 11.37 -22.63
N LEU A 229 12.17 10.52 -23.56
CA LEU A 229 12.65 9.18 -23.24
C LEU A 229 13.90 9.22 -22.33
N GLU A 230 14.78 10.20 -22.52
CA GLU A 230 15.95 10.40 -21.65
C GLU A 230 15.52 10.69 -20.20
N ASN A 231 14.47 11.51 -20.01
CA ASN A 231 13.91 11.77 -18.68
C ASN A 231 13.30 10.50 -18.08
N ALA A 232 12.59 9.68 -18.88
CA ALA A 232 12.07 8.40 -18.42
C ALA A 232 13.19 7.45 -17.95
N THR A 233 14.29 7.37 -18.70
CA THR A 233 15.48 6.59 -18.33
C THR A 233 16.08 7.07 -17.01
N LYS A 234 16.26 8.39 -16.84
CA LYS A 234 16.75 8.97 -15.58
C LYS A 234 15.86 8.62 -14.38
N VAL A 235 14.54 8.73 -14.55
CA VAL A 235 13.58 8.33 -13.50
C VAL A 235 13.71 6.84 -13.20
N ALA A 236 13.83 5.98 -14.22
CA ALA A 236 13.95 4.54 -14.04
C ALA A 236 15.23 4.15 -13.29
N GLU A 237 16.36 4.78 -13.64
CA GLU A 237 17.65 4.60 -12.96
C GLU A 237 17.59 5.05 -11.50
N GLN A 238 16.98 6.21 -11.25
CA GLN A 238 16.82 6.75 -9.90
C GLN A 238 15.96 5.84 -9.03
N VAL A 239 14.75 5.49 -9.50
CA VAL A 239 13.83 4.61 -8.77
C VAL A 239 14.47 3.25 -8.51
N TYR A 240 15.18 2.68 -9.49
CA TYR A 240 15.88 1.42 -9.31
C TYR A 240 16.97 1.50 -8.21
N ARG A 241 17.83 2.51 -8.28
CA ARG A 241 18.91 2.72 -7.31
C ARG A 241 18.35 2.94 -5.91
N ASP A 242 17.36 3.82 -5.75
CA ASP A 242 16.80 4.12 -4.45
C ASP A 242 16.01 2.93 -3.89
N SER A 243 15.37 2.14 -4.76
CA SER A 243 14.68 0.92 -4.35
C SER A 243 15.66 -0.11 -3.77
N LEU A 244 16.89 -0.21 -4.29
CA LEU A 244 17.93 -1.07 -3.70
C LEU A 244 18.31 -0.61 -2.29
N GLU A 245 18.44 0.69 -2.06
CA GLU A 245 18.72 1.23 -0.73
C GLU A 245 17.56 0.99 0.23
N ILE A 246 16.34 1.32 -0.19
CA ILE A 246 15.12 1.11 0.60
C ILE A 246 14.94 -0.37 0.92
N HIS A 247 15.15 -1.27 -0.05
CA HIS A 247 15.13 -2.71 0.18
C HIS A 247 16.13 -3.14 1.26
N GLY A 248 17.38 -2.68 1.18
CA GLY A 248 18.38 -2.97 2.21
C GLY A 248 17.98 -2.46 3.60
N ARG A 249 17.25 -1.33 3.68
CA ARG A 249 16.67 -0.83 4.93
C ARG A 249 15.49 -1.68 5.40
N ILE A 250 14.61 -2.12 4.51
CA ILE A 250 13.49 -3.02 4.83
C ILE A 250 14.01 -4.31 5.45
N ILE A 251 14.98 -4.98 4.81
CA ILE A 251 15.54 -6.24 5.32
C ILE A 251 16.22 -6.05 6.68
N ARG A 252 16.95 -4.94 6.85
CA ARG A 252 17.60 -4.61 8.13
C ARG A 252 16.57 -4.35 9.23
N THR A 253 15.52 -3.58 8.93
CA THR A 253 14.42 -3.32 9.87
C THR A 253 13.74 -4.63 10.25
N ALA A 254 13.40 -5.47 9.26
CA ALA A 254 12.79 -6.78 9.50
C ALA A 254 13.64 -7.66 10.43
N SER A 255 14.97 -7.66 10.27
CA SER A 255 15.88 -8.43 11.14
C SER A 255 16.00 -7.91 12.57
N GLN A 256 15.51 -6.69 12.83
CA GLN A 256 15.58 -6.02 14.12
C GLN A 256 14.21 -5.92 14.80
N LEU A 257 13.13 -6.35 14.14
CA LEU A 257 11.81 -6.38 14.74
C LEU A 257 11.78 -7.40 15.89
N PRO A 258 11.02 -7.12 16.97
CA PRO A 258 10.83 -8.10 18.05
C PRO A 258 10.17 -9.40 17.57
N ASP A 259 9.39 -9.33 16.50
CA ASP A 259 8.74 -10.49 15.90
C ASP A 259 9.61 -11.09 14.79
N GLU A 260 10.34 -12.15 15.15
CA GLU A 260 11.27 -12.84 14.28
C GLU A 260 10.58 -13.49 13.06
N LEU A 261 9.27 -13.74 13.14
CA LEU A 261 8.51 -14.36 12.05
C LEU A 261 8.33 -13.41 10.86
N VAL A 262 8.49 -12.10 11.04
CA VAL A 262 8.33 -11.12 9.95
C VAL A 262 9.36 -11.39 8.86
N LEU A 263 10.65 -11.43 9.20
CA LEU A 263 11.72 -11.66 8.21
C LEU A 263 11.63 -13.06 7.59
N GLU A 264 11.33 -14.08 8.39
CA GLU A 264 11.17 -15.45 7.90
C GLU A 264 10.03 -15.54 6.88
N THR A 265 8.87 -14.95 7.22
CA THR A 265 7.70 -14.94 6.35
C THR A 265 7.97 -14.16 5.06
N MET A 266 8.63 -13.00 5.13
CA MET A 266 9.02 -12.23 3.95
C MET A 266 9.96 -13.01 3.02
N LYS A 267 10.90 -13.79 3.56
CA LYS A 267 11.79 -14.63 2.74
C LYS A 267 11.05 -15.79 2.09
N ARG A 268 10.15 -16.42 2.84
CA ARG A 268 9.36 -17.58 2.38
C ARG A 268 8.32 -17.20 1.32
N GLU A 269 7.65 -16.07 1.50
CA GLU A 269 6.47 -15.70 0.71
C GLU A 269 6.77 -14.57 -0.30
N GLY A 270 7.90 -13.90 -0.14
CA GLY A 270 8.21 -12.67 -0.85
C GLY A 270 7.38 -11.49 -0.34
N PHE A 271 7.67 -10.32 -0.89
CA PHE A 271 6.92 -9.10 -0.63
C PHE A 271 7.01 -8.15 -1.81
N THR A 272 6.14 -7.15 -1.79
CA THR A 272 6.23 -5.98 -2.65
C THR A 272 6.34 -4.75 -1.76
N PHE A 273 6.91 -3.67 -2.30
CA PHE A 273 6.87 -2.40 -1.60
C PHE A 273 6.66 -1.27 -2.60
N ASP A 274 5.89 -0.28 -2.18
CA ASP A 274 5.57 0.87 -2.99
C ASP A 274 6.48 2.03 -2.58
N VAL A 275 7.06 2.69 -3.57
CA VAL A 275 7.92 3.85 -3.40
C VAL A 275 7.39 5.01 -4.21
N MET A 276 7.62 6.24 -3.76
CA MET A 276 7.22 7.43 -4.50
C MET A 276 8.43 8.30 -4.82
N SER A 277 8.57 8.68 -6.08
CA SER A 277 9.58 9.65 -6.51
C SER A 277 9.07 11.07 -6.21
N MET A 278 9.73 11.76 -5.26
CA MET A 278 9.37 13.11 -4.84
C MET A 278 9.98 14.19 -5.73
N SER A 279 11.21 13.96 -6.18
CA SER A 279 12.03 14.84 -7.02
C SER A 279 13.13 14.00 -7.70
N GLU A 280 14.03 14.65 -8.45
CA GLU A 280 15.20 13.99 -9.06
C GLU A 280 16.15 13.33 -8.04
N GLU A 281 16.03 13.65 -6.75
CA GLU A 281 17.01 13.25 -5.73
C GLU A 281 16.45 12.37 -4.61
N GLN A 282 15.14 12.18 -4.52
CA GLN A 282 14.56 11.48 -3.37
C GLN A 282 13.40 10.57 -3.75
N THR A 283 13.54 9.30 -3.38
CA THR A 283 12.48 8.32 -3.34
C THR A 283 12.13 8.00 -1.89
N GLN A 284 10.84 7.86 -1.60
CA GLN A 284 10.35 7.58 -0.24
C GLN A 284 9.57 6.27 -0.22
N LEU A 285 9.65 5.52 0.88
CA LEU A 285 8.83 4.33 1.08
C LEU A 285 7.39 4.75 1.41
N VAL A 286 6.42 4.11 0.75
CA VAL A 286 4.99 4.38 0.94
C VAL A 286 4.34 3.26 1.74
N GLU A 287 4.52 2.02 1.30
CA GLU A 287 3.85 0.85 1.86
C GLU A 287 4.60 -0.45 1.55
N ILE A 288 4.39 -1.49 2.35
CA ILE A 288 4.82 -2.86 2.07
C ILE A 288 3.56 -3.70 1.88
N ASN A 289 3.56 -4.55 0.86
CA ASN A 289 2.39 -5.28 0.39
C ASN A 289 2.75 -6.76 0.11
N PRO A 290 1.81 -7.70 0.24
CA PRO A 290 2.08 -9.11 -0.05
C PRO A 290 2.52 -9.35 -1.50
N PHE A 291 3.34 -10.37 -1.73
CA PHE A 291 3.77 -10.79 -3.06
C PHE A 291 2.95 -11.98 -3.59
N GLY A 292 2.82 -12.05 -4.92
CA GLY A 292 2.49 -13.30 -5.60
C GLY A 292 1.17 -13.26 -6.36
N ALA A 293 1.10 -14.11 -7.38
CA ALA A 293 -0.03 -14.20 -8.30
C ALA A 293 -1.35 -14.58 -7.62
N MET A 294 -1.28 -15.36 -6.54
CA MET A 294 -2.42 -15.82 -5.74
C MET A 294 -2.92 -14.77 -4.73
N SER A 295 -2.23 -13.62 -4.62
CA SER A 295 -2.58 -12.54 -3.70
C SER A 295 -3.53 -11.54 -4.36
N GLY A 296 -4.09 -10.63 -3.55
CA GLY A 296 -4.82 -9.46 -4.04
C GLY A 296 -3.92 -8.36 -4.63
N CYS A 297 -2.60 -8.55 -4.61
CA CYS A 297 -1.63 -7.58 -5.11
C CYS A 297 -1.70 -7.50 -6.63
N GLY A 298 -2.14 -6.34 -7.14
CA GLY A 298 -2.12 -6.05 -8.57
C GLY A 298 -0.69 -5.96 -9.11
N SER A 299 -0.47 -6.53 -10.30
CA SER A 299 0.82 -6.55 -10.99
C SER A 299 1.16 -5.25 -11.76
N CYS A 300 0.33 -4.21 -11.67
CA CYS A 300 0.49 -2.92 -12.36
C CYS A 300 0.71 -3.09 -13.88
N LEU A 301 1.83 -2.63 -14.47
CA LEU A 301 2.11 -2.79 -15.91
C LEU A 301 2.60 -4.19 -16.29
N PHE A 302 2.71 -5.11 -15.33
CA PHE A 302 2.94 -6.52 -15.59
C PHE A 302 1.64 -7.31 -15.58
N HIS A 303 1.74 -8.56 -16.02
CA HIS A 303 0.76 -9.61 -15.86
C HIS A 303 1.40 -10.77 -15.10
N TRP A 304 0.76 -11.27 -14.03
CA TRP A 304 1.35 -12.28 -13.15
C TRP A 304 1.77 -13.56 -13.88
N LEU A 305 0.95 -14.06 -14.81
CA LEU A 305 1.27 -15.24 -15.62
C LEU A 305 2.19 -14.93 -16.82
N LYS A 306 1.81 -13.98 -17.70
CA LYS A 306 2.61 -13.67 -18.91
C LYS A 306 4.02 -13.16 -18.60
N ASP A 307 4.20 -12.43 -17.50
CA ASP A 307 5.50 -11.91 -17.04
C ASP A 307 6.08 -12.70 -15.84
N ALA A 308 5.61 -13.93 -15.58
CA ALA A 308 5.98 -14.69 -14.39
C ALA A 308 7.51 -14.85 -14.25
N SER A 309 8.22 -15.12 -15.34
CA SER A 309 9.68 -15.26 -15.31
C SER A 309 10.39 -13.99 -14.85
N THR A 310 9.90 -12.81 -15.23
CA THR A 310 10.44 -11.53 -14.76
C THR A 310 10.06 -11.27 -13.31
N LEU A 311 8.78 -11.46 -12.93
CA LEU A 311 8.29 -11.19 -11.58
C LEU A 311 8.91 -12.12 -10.52
N TYR A 312 9.31 -13.34 -10.90
CA TYR A 312 10.02 -14.30 -10.05
C TYR A 312 11.55 -14.24 -10.21
N GLY A 313 12.09 -13.24 -10.91
CA GLY A 313 13.53 -12.99 -10.99
C GLY A 313 14.33 -14.01 -11.83
N LEU A 314 13.65 -14.78 -12.70
CA LEU A 314 14.27 -15.79 -13.57
C LEU A 314 14.84 -15.20 -14.86
N SER A 315 14.49 -13.96 -15.22
CA SER A 315 14.97 -13.27 -16.42
C SER A 315 16.43 -12.79 -16.32
N GLY A 316 17.00 -12.74 -15.10
CA GLY A 316 18.37 -12.26 -14.84
C GLY A 316 18.57 -10.74 -14.96
N LYS A 317 17.52 -9.97 -15.24
CA LYS A 317 17.55 -8.50 -15.28
C LYS A 317 16.31 -7.92 -14.59
N VAL A 318 16.53 -6.89 -13.78
CA VAL A 318 15.43 -6.11 -13.21
C VAL A 318 14.83 -5.21 -14.29
N GLN A 319 13.56 -5.44 -14.62
CA GLN A 319 12.81 -4.59 -15.54
C GLN A 319 12.08 -3.49 -14.79
N VAL A 320 12.17 -2.26 -15.31
CA VAL A 320 11.37 -1.11 -14.85
C VAL A 320 10.35 -0.81 -15.95
N LYS A 321 9.07 -1.09 -15.71
CA LYS A 321 7.99 -0.82 -16.67
C LYS A 321 7.34 0.54 -16.42
N MET A 322 7.21 1.33 -17.48
CA MET A 322 6.54 2.64 -17.48
C MET A 322 5.60 2.77 -18.68
N ALA A 323 4.42 3.36 -18.49
CA ALA A 323 3.53 3.72 -19.58
C ALA A 323 3.79 5.18 -19.98
N LEU A 324 4.19 5.43 -21.22
CA LEU A 324 4.51 6.79 -21.70
C LEU A 324 3.50 7.22 -22.76
N SER A 325 3.31 8.53 -22.92
CA SER A 325 2.50 9.02 -24.04
C SER A 325 3.15 8.67 -25.37
N ASP A 326 2.33 8.33 -26.37
CA ASP A 326 2.78 7.91 -27.70
C ASP A 326 3.72 8.96 -28.35
N SER A 327 3.43 10.24 -28.14
CA SER A 327 4.24 11.37 -28.63
C SER A 327 5.69 11.43 -28.10
N ILE A 328 6.00 10.72 -27.02
CA ILE A 328 7.36 10.61 -26.48
C ILE A 328 8.10 9.44 -27.13
N LEU A 329 7.38 8.38 -27.50
CA LEU A 329 7.93 7.15 -28.08
C LEU A 329 8.17 7.27 -29.59
N GLU A 330 7.45 8.17 -30.25
CA GLU A 330 7.58 8.44 -31.69
C GLU A 330 8.74 9.40 -32.05
N LYS A 331 9.41 10.00 -31.05
CA LYS A 331 10.54 10.92 -31.22
C LYS A 331 11.88 10.21 -31.07
#